data_AF-A0A5E4M8X2-F1
#
_entry.id   AF-A0A5E4M8X2-F1
#
_cell.length_a   1.000
_cell.length_b   1.000
_cell.length_c   1.000
_cell.angle_alpha   90.00
_cell.angle_beta   90.00
_cell.angle_gamma   90.00
#
_symmetry.space_group_name_H-M   'P 1'
#
loop_
_entity.id
_entity.type
_entity.pdbx_description
1 polymer ?
#
loop_
_entity_poly.entity_id
_entity_poly.type
_entity_poly.pdbx_seq_one_letter_code
_entity_poly.pdbx_strand_id
1 'polypeptide(L)'
;MSLRVVYSKSFGVKYKAPICSKAFILYAVITLLTFILPFLFCYRSNGLWLKYETYREQPRVQFKLQYLLYAETSDHTSPLICGNFPRTLQITDACSTIKVIEEDTNIDGKNEFLDLELYLTTNDTVDVLSIALLLIFDFKIQDMCLFEMESMVVINHSSGLPGGRLNVFGDLDLIQKLPLVCSTRRPIRINKPILLFESPDWLVNIYEEYSKRTR
;
A
#
# COMPACT_ATOMS: atom_id res chain seq x y z
N MET A 1 -70.55 -14.50 -12.29
CA MET A 1 -70.75 -15.90 -12.73
C MET A 1 -69.36 -16.47 -13.03
N SER A 2 -68.87 -17.42 -12.21
CA SER A 2 -67.47 -17.90 -12.29
C SER A 2 -67.43 -19.27 -12.95
N LEU A 3 -66.85 -19.36 -14.14
CA LEU A 3 -66.63 -20.62 -14.84
C LEU A 3 -65.45 -21.38 -14.21
N ARG A 4 -65.67 -22.63 -13.79
CA ARG A 4 -64.62 -23.54 -13.33
C ARG A 4 -64.28 -24.53 -14.45
N VAL A 5 -63.00 -24.62 -14.78
CA VAL A 5 -62.50 -25.61 -15.74
C VAL A 5 -62.56 -27.00 -15.08
N VAL A 6 -63.41 -27.87 -15.62
CA VAL A 6 -63.66 -29.22 -15.07
C VAL A 6 -62.61 -30.23 -15.53
N TYR A 7 -62.01 -30.01 -16.72
CA TYR A 7 -60.99 -30.89 -17.26
C TYR A 7 -60.05 -30.13 -18.19
N SER A 8 -58.75 -30.36 -18.02
CA SER A 8 -57.69 -29.84 -18.88
C SER A 8 -56.66 -30.94 -19.06
N LYS A 9 -56.30 -31.24 -20.32
CA LYS A 9 -55.25 -32.20 -20.66
C LYS A 9 -54.28 -31.54 -21.61
N SER A 10 -53.02 -31.40 -21.18
CA SER A 10 -51.94 -30.92 -22.04
C SER A 10 -51.45 -32.05 -22.94
N PHE A 11 -51.54 -31.87 -24.26
CA PHE A 11 -50.93 -32.77 -25.24
C PHE A 11 -49.58 -32.21 -25.66
N GLY A 12 -48.49 -32.86 -25.23
CA GLY A 12 -47.14 -32.53 -25.68
C GLY A 12 -46.87 -33.13 -27.07
N VAL A 13 -46.86 -32.31 -28.11
CA VAL A 13 -46.47 -32.74 -29.46
C VAL A 13 -44.95 -32.92 -29.50
N LYS A 14 -44.49 -34.14 -29.83
CA LYS A 14 -43.06 -34.44 -30.00
C LYS A 14 -42.69 -34.35 -31.47
N TYR A 15 -41.93 -33.34 -31.84
CA TYR A 15 -41.36 -33.20 -33.18
C TYR A 15 -40.08 -34.04 -33.29
N LYS A 16 -40.02 -34.94 -34.29
CA LYS A 16 -38.87 -35.79 -34.57
C LYS A 16 -38.29 -35.44 -35.93
N ALA A 17 -36.98 -35.28 -36.01
CA ALA A 17 -36.27 -35.02 -37.27
C ALA A 17 -35.33 -36.21 -37.58
N PRO A 18 -35.26 -36.69 -38.83
CA PRO A 18 -34.27 -37.70 -39.22
C PRO A 18 -32.87 -37.06 -39.31
N ILE A 19 -31.84 -37.88 -39.10
CA ILE A 19 -30.44 -37.47 -38.89
C ILE A 19 -29.84 -36.69 -40.07
N CYS A 20 -30.32 -36.88 -41.29
CA CYS A 20 -29.84 -36.15 -42.49
C CYS A 20 -30.80 -35.04 -42.98
N SER A 21 -31.74 -34.58 -42.16
CA SER A 21 -32.63 -33.48 -42.54
C SER A 21 -32.02 -32.10 -42.31
N LYS A 22 -32.48 -31.08 -43.07
CA LYS A 22 -32.13 -29.67 -42.83
C LYS A 22 -32.42 -29.22 -41.39
N ALA A 23 -33.50 -29.73 -40.80
CA ALA A 23 -33.90 -29.43 -39.41
C ALA A 23 -32.90 -30.00 -38.38
N PHE A 24 -32.41 -31.23 -38.59
CA PHE A 24 -31.39 -31.82 -37.71
C PHE A 24 -30.04 -31.10 -37.81
N ILE A 25 -29.64 -30.69 -39.03
CA ILE A 25 -28.43 -29.89 -39.23
C ILE A 25 -28.54 -28.55 -38.50
N LEU A 26 -29.67 -27.85 -38.62
CA LEU A 26 -29.91 -26.60 -37.91
C LEU A 26 -29.88 -26.79 -36.39
N TYR A 27 -30.52 -27.84 -35.87
CA TYR A 27 -30.45 -28.21 -34.45
C TYR A 27 -29.00 -28.46 -34.00
N ALA A 28 -28.21 -29.22 -34.76
CA ALA A 28 -26.82 -29.51 -34.44
C ALA A 28 -25.96 -28.24 -34.43
N VAL A 29 -26.13 -27.35 -35.43
CA VAL A 29 -25.43 -26.06 -35.51
C VAL A 29 -25.79 -25.17 -34.32
N ILE A 30 -27.07 -25.04 -33.99
CA ILE A 30 -27.53 -24.24 -32.84
C ILE A 30 -26.94 -24.82 -31.54
N THR A 31 -27.01 -26.14 -31.37
CA THR A 31 -26.47 -26.83 -30.19
C THR A 31 -24.96 -26.60 -30.06
N LEU A 32 -24.22 -26.71 -31.16
CA LEU A 32 -22.79 -26.41 -31.20
C LEU A 32 -22.52 -24.94 -30.83
N LEU A 33 -23.28 -23.99 -31.41
CA LEU A 33 -23.14 -22.57 -31.12
C LEU A 33 -23.41 -22.24 -29.64
N THR A 34 -24.39 -22.90 -29.01
CA THR A 34 -24.69 -22.71 -27.58
C THR A 34 -23.54 -23.10 -26.66
N PHE A 35 -22.66 -24.02 -27.07
CA PHE A 35 -21.48 -24.37 -26.28
C PHE A 35 -20.25 -23.55 -26.68
N ILE A 36 -20.05 -23.30 -27.98
CA ILE A 36 -18.86 -22.58 -28.47
C ILE A 36 -18.92 -21.10 -28.09
N LEU A 37 -20.07 -20.44 -28.20
CA LEU A 37 -20.17 -19.01 -27.94
C LEU A 37 -19.76 -18.64 -26.51
N PRO A 38 -20.32 -19.26 -25.43
CA PRO A 38 -19.90 -18.94 -24.06
C PRO A 38 -18.41 -19.20 -23.83
N PHE A 39 -17.87 -20.28 -24.40
CA PHE A 39 -16.44 -20.58 -24.27
C PHE A 39 -15.57 -19.49 -24.92
N LEU A 40 -15.95 -19.06 -26.13
CA LEU A 40 -15.23 -18.02 -26.87
C LEU A 40 -15.32 -16.66 -26.14
N PHE A 41 -16.49 -16.34 -25.57
CA PHE A 41 -16.65 -15.17 -24.70
C PHE A 41 -15.74 -15.24 -23.47
N CYS A 42 -15.75 -16.35 -22.72
CA CYS A 42 -14.90 -16.52 -21.53
C CYS A 42 -13.40 -16.52 -21.85
N TYR A 43 -13.02 -17.06 -23.01
CA TYR A 43 -11.64 -17.04 -23.48
C TYR A 43 -11.19 -15.62 -23.88
N ARG A 44 -12.04 -14.88 -24.61
CA ARG A 44 -11.75 -13.50 -25.02
C ARG A 44 -11.80 -12.50 -23.86
N SER A 45 -12.59 -12.76 -22.82
CA SER A 45 -12.64 -11.93 -21.64
C SER A 45 -11.46 -12.15 -20.69
N ASN A 46 -10.52 -13.04 -21.01
CA ASN A 46 -9.43 -13.48 -20.13
C ASN A 46 -9.91 -14.02 -18.77
N GLY A 47 -11.18 -14.40 -18.66
CA GLY A 47 -11.75 -14.95 -17.42
C GLY A 47 -11.31 -16.38 -17.15
N LEU A 48 -10.95 -17.12 -18.21
CA LEU A 48 -10.34 -18.43 -18.11
C LEU A 48 -8.85 -18.24 -17.78
N TRP A 49 -8.49 -18.44 -16.50
CA TRP A 49 -7.10 -18.46 -16.01
C TRP A 49 -6.46 -17.09 -15.72
N LEU A 50 -7.17 -16.25 -14.99
CA LEU A 50 -6.64 -14.98 -14.51
C LEU A 50 -5.47 -15.20 -13.53
N LYS A 51 -4.30 -14.64 -13.84
CA LYS A 51 -3.09 -14.74 -13.00
C LYS A 51 -2.89 -13.55 -12.09
N TYR A 52 -3.22 -12.35 -12.57
CA TYR A 52 -3.03 -11.09 -11.87
C TYR A 52 -4.17 -10.14 -12.20
N GLU A 53 -4.55 -9.32 -11.23
CA GLU A 53 -5.51 -8.22 -11.39
C GLU A 53 -4.88 -6.93 -10.86
N THR A 54 -5.28 -5.80 -11.43
CA THR A 54 -4.81 -4.48 -11.02
C THR A 54 -5.98 -3.67 -10.48
N TYR A 55 -5.84 -3.21 -9.24
CA TYR A 55 -6.84 -2.42 -8.54
C TYR A 55 -6.27 -1.04 -8.20
N ARG A 56 -7.13 -0.03 -8.21
CA ARG A 56 -6.81 1.31 -7.73
C ARG A 56 -7.60 1.57 -6.47
N GLU A 57 -6.89 1.78 -5.38
CA GLU A 57 -7.44 2.05 -4.06
C GLU A 57 -6.66 3.21 -3.47
N GLN A 58 -7.33 4.04 -2.66
CA GLN A 58 -6.67 5.09 -1.90
C GLN A 58 -6.24 4.49 -0.55
N PRO A 59 -4.92 4.34 -0.29
CA PRO A 59 -4.44 3.76 0.94
C PRO A 59 -4.70 4.70 2.12
N ARG A 60 -4.80 4.12 3.32
CA ARG A 60 -4.78 4.88 4.55
C ARG A 60 -3.36 4.96 5.06
N VAL A 61 -2.81 6.17 5.06
CA VAL A 61 -1.45 6.46 5.56
C VAL A 61 -1.60 7.33 6.80
N GLN A 62 -1.02 6.90 7.90
CA GLN A 62 -1.09 7.61 9.16
C GLN A 62 0.31 7.72 9.78
N PHE A 63 0.71 8.94 10.13
CA PHE A 63 1.98 9.12 10.81
C PHE A 63 1.90 8.54 12.23
N LYS A 64 2.83 7.64 12.59
CA LYS A 64 2.83 6.99 13.91
C LYS A 64 3.36 7.89 15.03
N LEU A 65 3.62 9.17 14.72
CA LEU A 65 4.33 10.11 15.59
C LEU A 65 5.70 9.58 16.01
N GLN A 66 6.29 8.67 15.24
CA GLN A 66 7.57 8.03 15.52
C GLN A 66 8.61 8.58 14.56
N TYR A 67 9.68 9.17 15.11
CA TYR A 67 10.73 9.81 14.33
C TYR A 67 12.11 9.62 14.93
N LEU A 68 13.12 9.64 14.06
CA LEU A 68 14.52 9.68 14.41
C LEU A 68 15.19 10.72 13.52
N LEU A 69 15.83 11.69 14.14
CA LEU A 69 16.66 12.68 13.50
C LEU A 69 18.11 12.38 13.90
N TYR A 70 18.96 12.30 12.90
CA TYR A 70 20.41 12.24 13.03
C TYR A 70 20.99 13.44 12.29
N ALA A 71 21.69 14.31 13.00
CA ALA A 71 22.32 15.49 12.42
C ALA A 71 23.82 15.45 12.68
N GLU A 72 24.60 15.48 11.61
CA GLU A 72 26.06 15.55 11.69
C GLU A 72 26.49 17.00 11.81
N THR A 73 27.37 17.23 12.77
CA THR A 73 27.91 18.53 13.07
C THR A 73 29.29 18.68 12.42
N SER A 74 29.89 19.87 12.49
CA SER A 74 31.27 20.11 12.08
C SER A 74 32.28 19.22 12.81
N ASP A 75 31.93 18.75 14.01
CA ASP A 75 32.70 17.77 14.77
C ASP A 75 32.07 16.38 14.63
N HIS A 76 32.68 15.55 13.78
CA HIS A 76 32.21 14.19 13.52
C HIS A 76 32.14 13.29 14.77
N THR A 77 32.77 13.68 15.87
CA THR A 77 32.73 12.91 17.13
C THR A 77 31.49 13.19 17.98
N SER A 78 30.74 14.26 17.67
CA SER A 78 29.56 14.70 18.42
C SER A 78 28.33 14.92 17.52
N PRO A 79 27.74 13.84 16.95
CA PRO A 79 26.48 13.95 16.22
C PRO A 79 25.31 14.23 17.16
N LEU A 80 24.33 14.99 16.68
CA LEU A 80 23.08 15.22 17.39
C LEU A 80 22.06 14.16 16.97
N ILE A 81 21.55 13.41 17.95
CA ILE A 81 20.58 12.33 17.72
C ILE A 81 19.34 12.63 18.54
N CYS A 82 18.20 12.76 17.87
CA CYS A 82 16.92 12.97 18.52
C CYS A 82 15.90 11.95 18.05
N GLY A 83 15.01 11.52 18.92
CA GLY A 83 13.88 10.70 18.51
C GLY A 83 13.08 10.23 19.69
N ASN A 84 12.06 9.45 19.41
CA ASN A 84 11.19 8.85 20.42
C ASN A 84 11.20 7.31 20.38
N PHE A 85 12.25 6.74 19.80
CA PHE A 85 12.49 5.30 19.77
C PHE A 85 13.07 4.80 21.11
N PRO A 86 12.88 3.51 21.43
CA PRO A 86 13.31 2.95 22.71
C PRO A 86 14.82 3.15 22.96
N ARG A 87 15.14 3.19 24.25
CA ARG A 87 16.36 3.61 24.97
C ARG A 87 17.75 3.09 24.52
N THR A 88 17.87 2.35 23.43
CA THR A 88 19.16 1.78 23.00
C THR A 88 20.10 2.84 22.39
N LEU A 89 19.56 3.95 21.89
CA LEU A 89 20.34 5.10 21.46
C LEU A 89 20.57 6.07 22.63
N GLN A 90 21.80 6.58 22.74
CA GLN A 90 22.08 7.76 23.55
C GLN A 90 21.51 8.98 22.82
N ILE A 91 20.24 9.26 23.08
CA ILE A 91 19.55 10.44 22.54
C ILE A 91 20.17 11.68 23.18
N THR A 92 20.56 12.64 22.36
CA THR A 92 20.94 13.98 22.81
C THR A 92 19.68 14.79 23.09
N ASP A 93 19.59 15.48 24.22
CA ASP A 93 18.46 16.37 24.59
C ASP A 93 18.37 17.66 23.72
N ALA A 94 18.91 17.63 22.50
CA ALA A 94 19.00 18.78 21.60
C ALA A 94 17.69 19.07 20.84
N CYS A 95 16.68 18.21 20.90
CA CYS A 95 15.40 18.44 20.25
C CYS A 95 14.38 19.03 21.21
N SER A 96 13.90 20.23 20.89
CA SER A 96 13.04 20.99 21.79
C SER A 96 11.57 20.92 21.44
N THR A 97 11.20 20.94 20.15
CA THR A 97 9.79 21.02 19.75
C THR A 97 9.55 20.31 18.43
N ILE A 98 8.51 19.49 18.40
CA ILE A 98 7.94 18.90 17.19
C ILE A 98 6.49 19.37 17.07
N LYS A 99 6.11 19.86 15.88
CA LYS A 99 4.73 20.17 15.53
C LYS A 99 4.32 19.28 14.37
N VAL A 100 3.14 18.72 14.47
CA VAL A 100 2.60 17.82 13.46
C VAL A 100 1.14 18.16 13.24
N ILE A 101 0.78 18.33 11.98
CA ILE A 101 -0.59 18.57 11.53
C ILE A 101 -0.84 17.57 10.41
N GLU A 102 -1.88 16.75 10.58
CA GLU A 102 -2.42 15.90 9.52
C GLU A 102 -3.77 16.48 9.09
N GLU A 103 -3.96 16.69 7.79
CA GLU A 103 -5.19 17.29 7.24
C GLU A 103 -5.92 16.28 6.35
N ASP A 104 -7.22 16.16 6.61
CA ASP A 104 -8.20 15.43 5.79
C ASP A 104 -9.13 16.50 5.18
N THR A 105 -8.91 16.82 3.91
CA THR A 105 -9.55 17.93 3.21
C THR A 105 -10.98 17.59 2.79
N ASN A 106 -11.24 16.32 2.51
CA ASN A 106 -12.54 15.85 1.99
C ASN A 106 -13.43 15.21 3.06
N ILE A 107 -12.90 15.01 4.28
CA ILE A 107 -13.54 14.44 5.46
C ILE A 107 -13.98 12.98 5.21
N ASP A 108 -13.19 12.21 4.46
CA ASP A 108 -13.45 10.79 4.21
C ASP A 108 -12.80 9.85 5.24
N GLY A 109 -12.03 10.41 6.19
CA GLY A 109 -11.32 9.68 7.24
C GLY A 109 -9.93 9.19 6.82
N LYS A 110 -9.40 9.66 5.69
CA LYS A 110 -8.04 9.40 5.21
C LYS A 110 -7.30 10.73 5.09
N ASN A 111 -6.21 10.86 5.84
CA ASN A 111 -5.39 12.07 5.79
C ASN A 111 -4.72 12.20 4.41
N GLU A 112 -4.75 13.39 3.82
CA GLU A 112 -4.07 13.70 2.55
C GLU A 112 -2.75 14.45 2.74
N PHE A 113 -2.69 15.35 3.73
CA PHE A 113 -1.50 16.18 3.96
C PHE A 113 -0.88 15.93 5.33
N LEU A 114 0.45 16.04 5.38
CA LEU A 114 1.24 16.03 6.60
C LEU A 114 2.16 17.24 6.61
N ASP A 115 1.90 18.17 7.53
CA ASP A 115 2.81 19.27 7.85
C ASP A 115 3.56 18.94 9.13
N LEU A 116 4.89 18.80 9.01
CA LEU A 116 5.79 18.48 10.11
C LEU A 116 6.85 19.56 10.25
N GLU A 117 6.93 20.16 11.44
CA GLU A 117 8.01 21.06 11.83
C GLU A 117 8.79 20.48 12.99
N LEU A 118 10.12 20.44 12.87
CA LEU A 118 11.01 19.99 13.94
C LEU A 118 12.05 21.07 14.23
N TYR A 119 12.18 21.42 15.51
CA TYR A 119 13.09 22.43 15.99
C TYR A 119 14.20 21.80 16.82
N LEU A 120 15.45 22.04 16.38
CA LEU A 120 16.67 21.70 17.11
C LEU A 120 17.12 22.90 17.93
N THR A 121 17.29 22.71 19.22
CA THR A 121 17.88 23.71 20.12
C THR A 121 19.24 23.20 20.56
N THR A 122 20.31 23.82 20.03
CA THR A 122 21.67 23.60 20.51
C THR A 122 22.05 24.67 21.52
N ASN A 123 22.74 24.29 22.59
CA ASN A 123 23.26 25.22 23.59
C ASN A 123 24.56 25.90 23.12
N ASP A 124 25.29 25.26 22.20
CA ASP A 124 26.56 25.73 21.66
C ASP A 124 26.44 26.15 20.18
N THR A 125 27.39 26.94 19.68
CA THR A 125 27.53 27.29 18.25
C THR A 125 27.98 26.07 17.45
N VAL A 126 27.06 25.14 17.24
CA VAL A 126 27.31 23.89 16.51
C VAL A 126 26.81 24.05 15.08
N ASP A 127 27.75 23.90 14.16
CA ASP A 127 27.49 23.96 12.72
C ASP A 127 26.95 22.62 12.23
N VAL A 128 25.70 22.57 11.78
CA VAL A 128 25.06 21.36 11.24
C VAL A 128 25.32 21.25 9.74
N LEU A 129 25.99 20.19 9.32
CA LEU A 129 26.39 19.95 7.92
C LEU A 129 25.46 18.99 7.19
N SER A 130 25.01 17.93 7.87
CA SER A 130 24.14 16.93 7.28
C SER A 130 23.01 16.56 8.22
N ILE A 131 21.87 16.17 7.64
CA ILE A 131 20.67 15.77 8.36
C ILE A 131 20.11 14.51 7.68
N ALA A 132 19.77 13.53 8.51
CA ALA A 132 19.00 12.35 8.17
C ALA A 132 17.79 12.27 9.09
N LEU A 133 16.59 12.43 8.53
CA LEU A 133 15.32 12.32 9.25
C LEU A 133 14.57 11.08 8.78
N LEU A 134 14.19 10.24 9.74
CA LEU A 134 13.44 9.02 9.54
C LEU A 134 12.09 9.21 10.20
N LEU A 135 11.02 8.99 9.44
CA LEU A 135 9.64 9.11 9.89
C LEU A 135 8.94 7.78 9.67
N ILE A 136 8.20 7.31 10.67
CA ILE A 136 7.51 6.02 10.60
C ILE A 136 6.00 6.23 10.41
N PHE A 137 5.46 5.52 9.44
CA PHE A 137 4.08 5.58 9.01
C PHE A 137 3.42 4.21 9.08
N ASP A 138 2.16 4.18 9.49
CA ASP A 138 1.29 3.03 9.35
C ASP A 138 0.58 3.14 8.00
N PHE A 139 0.77 2.15 7.14
CA PHE A 139 0.23 2.09 5.80
C PHE A 139 -0.72 0.91 5.68
N LYS A 140 -1.96 1.19 5.27
CA LYS A 140 -3.01 0.18 5.15
C LYS A 140 -3.74 0.26 3.82
N ILE A 141 -3.93 -0.90 3.21
CA ILE A 141 -4.87 -1.14 2.11
C ILE A 141 -5.90 -2.13 2.65
N GLN A 142 -7.19 -1.87 2.41
CA GLN A 142 -8.27 -2.63 3.04
C GLN A 142 -9.42 -3.01 2.10
N ASP A 143 -9.53 -2.44 0.89
CA ASP A 143 -10.73 -2.62 0.08
C ASP A 143 -10.68 -3.95 -0.70
N MET A 144 -9.68 -4.17 -1.55
CA MET A 144 -9.53 -5.45 -2.29
C MET A 144 -8.52 -6.39 -1.65
N CYS A 145 -7.51 -5.83 -0.99
CA CYS A 145 -6.44 -6.58 -0.34
C CYS A 145 -6.26 -6.10 1.09
N LEU A 146 -6.32 -7.01 2.07
CA LEU A 146 -6.00 -6.69 3.45
C LEU A 146 -4.47 -6.68 3.63
N PHE A 147 -3.86 -5.49 3.53
CA PHE A 147 -2.43 -5.30 3.66
C PHE A 147 -2.14 -4.19 4.68
N GLU A 148 -1.33 -4.52 5.69
CA GLU A 148 -0.90 -3.60 6.73
C GLU A 148 0.63 -3.64 6.79
N MET A 149 1.28 -2.50 6.59
CA MET A 149 2.72 -2.38 6.75
C MET A 149 3.09 -1.16 7.55
N GLU A 150 4.17 -1.29 8.31
CA GLU A 150 4.86 -0.15 8.85
C GLU A 150 5.92 0.28 7.84
N SER A 151 5.79 1.50 7.35
CA SER A 151 6.64 2.10 6.33
C SER A 151 7.51 3.20 6.95
N MET A 152 8.61 3.50 6.27
CA MET A 152 9.58 4.49 6.72
C MET A 152 9.83 5.47 5.57
N VAL A 153 9.76 6.76 5.88
CA VAL A 153 10.20 7.84 5.00
C VAL A 153 11.57 8.30 5.48
N VAL A 154 12.50 8.44 4.55
CA VAL A 154 13.86 8.89 4.82
C VAL A 154 14.10 10.19 4.06
N ILE A 155 14.52 11.21 4.80
CA ILE A 155 14.89 12.52 4.26
C ILE A 155 16.35 12.74 4.62
N ASN A 156 17.23 12.65 3.63
CA ASN A 156 18.66 12.91 3.80
C ASN A 156 19.06 14.14 2.99
N HIS A 157 19.82 15.03 3.62
CA HIS A 157 20.43 16.17 2.99
C HIS A 157 21.81 16.42 3.60
N SER A 158 22.80 16.69 2.76
CA SER A 158 24.15 17.07 3.19
C SER A 158 24.62 18.30 2.43
N SER A 159 25.32 19.18 3.14
CA SER A 159 25.86 20.42 2.62
C SER A 159 27.29 20.62 3.12
N GLY A 160 28.14 21.22 2.29
CA GLY A 160 29.49 21.64 2.71
C GLY A 160 29.51 22.90 3.56
N LEU A 161 28.37 23.57 3.70
CA LEU A 161 28.17 24.77 4.51
C LEU A 161 27.12 24.51 5.59
N PRO A 162 27.28 25.08 6.80
CA PRO A 162 26.29 24.94 7.85
C PRO A 162 24.94 25.51 7.45
N GLY A 163 23.87 24.76 7.74
CA GLY A 163 22.49 25.13 7.43
C GLY A 163 21.65 25.38 8.68
N GLY A 164 20.83 26.44 8.66
CA GLY A 164 19.90 26.75 9.77
C GLY A 164 18.45 26.28 9.55
N ARG A 165 18.08 25.92 8.32
CA ARG A 165 16.72 25.48 7.96
C ARG A 165 16.74 24.56 6.75
N LEU A 166 15.95 23.49 6.81
CA LEU A 166 15.70 22.58 5.71
C LEU A 166 14.19 22.51 5.48
N ASN A 167 13.76 22.85 4.26
CA ASN A 167 12.37 22.68 3.83
C ASN A 167 12.32 21.55 2.79
N VAL A 168 11.41 20.60 2.97
CA VAL A 168 11.22 19.47 2.06
C VAL A 168 9.74 19.38 1.73
N PHE A 169 9.43 19.28 0.45
CA PHE A 169 8.08 19.13 -0.08
C PHE A 169 8.08 17.96 -1.05
N GLY A 170 7.04 17.15 -1.04
CA GLY A 170 6.93 16.01 -1.95
C GLY A 170 5.62 15.26 -1.78
N ASP A 171 5.29 14.49 -2.81
CA ASP A 171 4.12 13.63 -2.85
C ASP A 171 4.50 12.20 -2.43
N LEU A 172 3.56 11.50 -1.81
CA LEU A 172 3.71 10.10 -1.45
C LEU A 172 3.09 9.21 -2.54
N ASP A 173 3.90 8.34 -3.14
CA ASP A 173 3.44 7.36 -4.14
C ASP A 173 3.80 5.93 -3.72
N LEU A 174 2.92 4.98 -4.05
CA LEU A 174 3.10 3.55 -3.76
C LEU A 174 3.61 2.83 -5.01
N ILE A 175 4.88 2.40 -4.97
CA ILE A 175 5.47 1.59 -6.04
C ILE A 175 5.48 0.11 -5.65
N GLN A 176 4.54 -0.65 -6.21
CA GLN A 176 4.45 -2.09 -6.02
C GLN A 176 5.41 -2.84 -6.98
N LYS A 177 6.43 -3.52 -6.44
CA LYS A 177 7.39 -4.32 -7.25
C LYS A 177 6.89 -5.72 -7.60
N LEU A 178 6.07 -6.31 -6.73
CA LEU A 178 5.58 -7.69 -6.86
C LEU A 178 4.06 -7.74 -6.60
N PRO A 179 3.31 -8.57 -7.34
CA PRO A 179 1.89 -8.79 -7.06
C PRO A 179 1.67 -9.29 -5.63
N LEU A 180 0.71 -8.67 -4.93
CA LEU A 180 0.33 -9.09 -3.59
C LEU A 180 -0.57 -10.33 -3.68
N VAL A 181 -0.25 -11.36 -2.89
CA VAL A 181 -1.08 -12.57 -2.80
C VAL A 181 -2.16 -12.34 -1.73
N CYS A 182 -3.23 -11.66 -2.14
CA CYS A 182 -4.30 -11.23 -1.24
C CYS A 182 -5.20 -12.39 -0.82
N SER A 183 -5.56 -12.43 0.46
CA SER A 183 -6.54 -13.37 1.00
C SER A 183 -7.59 -12.62 1.81
N THR A 184 -8.87 -12.88 1.55
CA THR A 184 -9.99 -12.25 2.27
C THR A 184 -10.04 -12.58 3.76
N ARG A 185 -9.33 -13.62 4.20
CA ARG A 185 -9.33 -14.08 5.61
C ARG A 185 -8.04 -13.78 6.36
N ARG A 186 -6.95 -13.47 5.67
CA ARG A 186 -5.63 -13.34 6.29
C ARG A 186 -4.98 -12.05 5.80
N PRO A 187 -4.92 -11.00 6.65
CA PRO A 187 -4.19 -9.81 6.30
C PRO A 187 -2.69 -10.11 6.20
N ILE A 188 -2.05 -9.54 5.19
CA ILE A 188 -0.59 -9.52 5.10
C ILE A 188 -0.13 -8.42 6.05
N ARG A 189 0.67 -8.77 7.07
CA ARG A 189 1.12 -7.84 8.11
C ARG A 189 2.63 -7.75 8.16
N ILE A 190 3.16 -6.55 7.93
CA ILE A 190 4.57 -6.19 8.04
C ILE A 190 4.70 -5.00 9.00
N ASN A 191 4.24 -5.18 10.24
CA ASN A 191 3.94 -4.10 11.18
C ASN A 191 4.96 -3.93 12.32
N LYS A 192 6.17 -4.46 12.17
CA LYS A 192 7.25 -4.34 13.17
C LYS A 192 8.31 -3.37 12.68
N PRO A 193 8.74 -2.35 13.43
CA PRO A 193 9.88 -1.53 13.01
C PRO A 193 11.15 -2.37 12.95
N ILE A 194 12.02 -2.11 11.96
CA ILE A 194 13.38 -2.67 11.94
C ILE A 194 14.33 -1.55 12.34
N LEU A 195 14.48 -1.38 13.65
CA LEU A 195 15.34 -0.36 14.23
C LEU A 195 16.42 -1.05 15.03
N LEU A 196 17.49 -1.43 14.33
CA LEU A 196 18.62 -2.17 14.86
C LEU A 196 19.77 -1.19 15.13
N PHE A 197 19.97 -0.84 16.40
CA PHE A 197 20.97 0.13 16.84
C PHE A 197 22.25 -0.50 17.41
N GLU A 198 22.44 -1.80 17.19
CA GLU A 198 23.52 -2.59 17.81
C GLU A 198 24.90 -2.38 17.16
N SER A 199 24.92 -1.87 15.93
CA SER A 199 26.13 -1.64 15.13
C SER A 199 26.52 -0.15 15.04
N PRO A 200 27.81 0.19 14.86
CA PRO A 200 28.22 1.57 14.62
C PRO A 200 27.56 2.17 13.37
N ASP A 201 27.39 1.38 12.31
CA ASP A 201 26.72 1.77 11.06
C ASP A 201 25.22 1.46 11.07
N TRP A 202 24.57 1.63 12.23
CA TRP A 202 23.17 1.29 12.42
C TRP A 202 22.24 1.94 11.38
N LEU A 203 22.52 3.17 10.96
CA LEU A 203 21.68 3.90 10.01
C LEU A 203 21.65 3.22 8.62
N VAL A 204 22.82 2.78 8.14
CA VAL A 204 22.94 2.06 6.87
C VAL A 204 22.26 0.69 6.95
N ASN A 205 22.44 -0.01 8.08
CA ASN A 205 21.81 -1.31 8.29
C ASN A 205 20.28 -1.23 8.30
N ILE A 206 19.71 -0.17 8.92
CA ILE A 206 18.27 0.09 8.88
C ILE A 206 17.82 0.26 7.42
N TYR A 207 18.50 1.09 6.63
CA TYR A 207 18.14 1.28 5.21
C TYR A 207 18.20 -0.03 4.42
N GLU A 208 19.23 -0.82 4.64
CA GLU A 208 19.41 -2.10 3.95
C GLU A 208 18.27 -3.08 4.30
N GLU A 209 17.94 -3.22 5.58
CA GLU A 209 16.88 -4.14 6.02
C GLU A 209 15.49 -3.70 5.55
N TYR A 210 15.19 -2.40 5.58
CA TYR A 210 13.94 -1.88 5.00
C TYR A 210 13.87 -2.11 3.49
N SER A 211 15.00 -2.05 2.77
CA SER A 211 15.03 -2.35 1.33
C SER A 211 14.72 -3.82 1.02
N LYS A 212 15.17 -4.74 1.89
CA LYS A 212 15.00 -6.19 1.75
C LYS A 212 13.56 -6.66 2.00
N ARG A 213 12.72 -5.88 2.68
CA ARG A 213 11.28 -6.20 2.89
C ARG A 213 10.49 -6.48 1.62
N THR A 214 11.01 -6.05 0.48
CA THR A 214 10.38 -6.24 -0.83
C THR A 214 10.72 -7.58 -1.50
N ARG A 215 11.48 -8.48 -0.84
CA ARG A 215 11.80 -9.84 -1.33
C ARG A 215 11.03 -10.93 -0.60
#